data_AF-A0A9W7CP58-F1
#
_entry.id   AF-A0A9W7CP58-F1
#
_cell.length_a   1.000
_cell.length_b   1.000
_cell.length_c   1.000
_cell.angle_alpha   90.00
_cell.angle_beta   90.00
_cell.angle_gamma   90.00
#
_symmetry.space_group_name_H-M   'P 1'
#
loop_
_entity.id
_entity.type
_entity.pdbx_description
1 polymer ?
#
loop_
_entity_poly.entity_id
_entity_poly.type
_entity_poly.pdbx_seq_one_letter_code
_entity_poly.pdbx_strand_id
1 'polypeptide(L)'
;MEEEASQLTYHEDEFEGGEFDSSYEEMDGQLVLREDWDQVEDEEGSSYWFNSKTNESQWDEPAWTPMQGTADYNYDDYGYGDEYAEEEKTLVSEEDPTGVKQALAAFEVSELVPKRWTDFGQSILFHGVKDPSSFLRINVFTATKPARESFRLEGTAPEEWSSKMVFYAFAKEMPNTVRYDISYSMNPFRNRLLPQKAASQAKRDISRWNTSRKVEETGFWAFPVHVPGSQLLYVDWTSSPDRYKITTDPAPEWQWTRCFSFFAYTACKFHVLECKDPQCYKIVEGPLLGDSVGLDENGDQWDVILAFYAFKTQVPGTNKYFVQHQTEPHYRTRIGMEPSQSARGGWEDHTEFYAFDTAMPGTSKLFVQYTVRSTEAYSLSAEQFRIYTRDPWGQWENKFALYAFPAKEVKVWEANDNDAESKR
;
A
#
# COMPACT_ATOMS: atom_id res chain seq x y z
N MET A 1 -38.19 41.23 42.87
CA MET A 1 -37.19 41.20 41.78
C MET A 1 -37.36 39.85 41.16
N GLU A 2 -38.37 39.76 40.29
CA GLU A 2 -38.72 38.57 39.52
C GLU A 2 -38.01 38.72 38.16
N GLU A 3 -37.24 37.72 37.77
CA GLU A 3 -36.71 37.59 36.41
C GLU A 3 -37.45 36.44 35.72
N GLU A 4 -38.19 36.82 34.68
CA GLU A 4 -38.96 35.93 33.82
C GLU A 4 -38.05 35.18 32.85
N ALA A 5 -38.21 33.85 32.80
CA ALA A 5 -37.60 33.00 31.79
C ALA A 5 -38.57 32.86 30.59
N SER A 6 -38.16 33.43 29.46
CA SER A 6 -38.85 33.34 28.17
C SER A 6 -38.65 31.95 27.54
N GLN A 7 -39.76 31.26 27.28
CA GLN A 7 -39.81 29.99 26.55
C GLN A 7 -40.03 30.29 25.06
N LEU A 8 -39.11 29.84 24.21
CA LEU A 8 -39.23 29.85 22.75
C LEU A 8 -39.78 28.49 22.29
N THR A 9 -41.03 28.47 21.83
CA THR A 9 -41.66 27.35 21.14
C THR A 9 -41.33 27.40 19.65
N TYR A 10 -40.73 26.32 19.13
CA TYR A 10 -40.51 26.11 17.70
C TYR A 10 -41.76 25.45 17.09
N HIS A 11 -42.26 26.04 16.00
CA HIS A 11 -43.29 25.47 15.14
C HIS A 11 -42.64 24.51 14.15
N GLU A 12 -43.07 23.26 14.15
CA GLU A 12 -42.77 22.29 13.09
C GLU A 12 -43.78 22.51 11.96
N ASP A 13 -43.30 23.00 10.81
CA ASP A 13 -44.08 23.03 9.58
C ASP A 13 -43.89 21.70 8.83
N GLU A 14 -45.01 20.99 8.66
CA GLU A 14 -45.17 19.79 7.86
C GLU A 14 -44.97 20.12 6.37
N PHE A 15 -43.95 19.51 5.74
CA PHE A 15 -43.78 19.56 4.29
C PHE A 15 -44.30 18.25 3.67
N GLU A 16 -45.51 18.32 3.13
CA GLU A 16 -46.16 17.25 2.37
C GLU A 16 -45.43 16.96 1.04
N GLY A 17 -45.44 15.69 0.66
CA GLY A 17 -44.59 15.09 -0.37
C GLY A 17 -44.89 15.49 -1.81
N GLY A 18 -43.83 15.51 -2.60
CA GLY A 18 -43.88 15.41 -4.06
C GLY A 18 -43.27 14.06 -4.48
N GLU A 19 -44.10 13.17 -5.00
CA GLU A 19 -43.67 12.00 -5.76
C GLU A 19 -42.95 12.47 -7.02
N PHE A 20 -41.65 12.17 -7.11
CA PHE A 20 -40.84 12.42 -8.30
C PHE A 20 -40.50 11.07 -8.93
N ASP A 21 -41.21 10.74 -10.00
CA ASP A 21 -41.00 9.57 -10.84
C ASP A 21 -39.74 9.80 -11.70
N SER A 22 -38.66 9.07 -11.40
CA SER A 22 -37.39 9.15 -12.14
C SER A 22 -36.97 7.78 -12.64
N SER A 23 -37.57 7.34 -13.75
CA SER A 23 -37.00 6.30 -14.60
C SER A 23 -35.89 6.91 -15.47
N TYR A 24 -34.66 6.90 -14.95
CA TYR A 24 -33.45 7.08 -15.77
C TYR A 24 -32.81 5.71 -15.95
N GLU A 25 -32.83 5.21 -17.19
CA GLU A 25 -32.08 4.02 -17.60
C GLU A 25 -30.58 4.34 -17.56
N GLU A 26 -29.88 3.76 -16.60
CA GLU A 26 -28.42 3.71 -16.54
C GLU A 26 -27.91 2.79 -17.66
N MET A 27 -27.30 3.39 -18.69
CA MET A 27 -26.48 2.65 -19.65
C MET A 27 -25.07 2.46 -19.07
N ASP A 28 -24.85 1.32 -18.44
CA ASP A 28 -23.54 0.88 -17.95
C ASP A 28 -22.63 0.46 -19.12
N GLY A 29 -21.62 1.28 -19.40
CA GLY A 29 -20.46 0.90 -20.21
C GLY A 29 -19.50 0.05 -19.38
N GLN A 30 -19.85 -1.21 -19.13
CA GLN A 30 -19.05 -2.17 -18.37
C GLN A 30 -18.05 -2.88 -19.28
N LEU A 31 -16.80 -3.01 -18.81
CA LEU A 31 -15.73 -3.76 -19.46
C LEU A 31 -16.12 -5.25 -19.54
N VAL A 32 -16.25 -5.80 -20.74
CA VAL A 32 -16.57 -7.22 -20.98
C VAL A 32 -15.31 -8.04 -20.71
N LEU A 33 -15.14 -8.47 -19.46
CA LEU A 33 -14.16 -9.49 -19.09
C LEU A 33 -14.60 -10.85 -19.64
N ARG A 34 -13.65 -11.77 -19.83
CA ARG A 34 -13.86 -13.16 -20.31
C ARG A 34 -14.94 -13.94 -19.52
N GLU A 35 -15.34 -13.44 -18.36
CA GLU A 35 -16.29 -14.08 -17.44
C GLU A 35 -17.73 -14.13 -17.99
N ASP A 36 -18.05 -13.39 -19.05
CA ASP A 36 -19.45 -13.24 -19.49
C ASP A 36 -19.84 -14.05 -20.74
N TRP A 37 -18.88 -14.69 -21.42
CA TRP A 37 -19.15 -15.51 -22.62
C TRP A 37 -18.96 -17.00 -22.33
N ASP A 38 -20.04 -17.78 -22.45
CA ASP A 38 -20.06 -19.24 -22.31
C ASP A 38 -20.11 -19.91 -23.68
N GLN A 39 -19.37 -21.01 -23.85
CA GLN A 39 -19.47 -21.85 -25.05
C GLN A 39 -20.66 -22.82 -24.91
N VAL A 40 -21.57 -22.80 -25.88
CA VAL A 40 -22.80 -23.61 -25.92
C VAL A 40 -22.85 -24.41 -27.22
N GLU A 41 -23.35 -25.64 -27.19
CA GLU A 41 -23.60 -26.46 -28.39
C GLU A 41 -25.08 -26.38 -28.78
N ASP A 42 -25.37 -26.27 -30.07
CA ASP A 42 -26.71 -26.35 -30.62
C ASP A 42 -27.20 -27.79 -30.85
N GLU A 43 -28.44 -27.96 -31.33
CA GLU A 43 -29.05 -29.27 -31.59
C GLU A 43 -28.36 -30.06 -32.72
N GLU A 44 -27.56 -29.39 -33.56
CA GLU A 44 -26.79 -29.99 -34.66
C GLU A 44 -25.36 -30.34 -34.23
N GLY A 45 -24.97 -30.01 -32.99
CA GLY A 45 -23.64 -30.26 -32.42
C GLY A 45 -22.59 -29.20 -32.79
N SER A 46 -23.02 -28.03 -33.28
CA SER A 46 -22.13 -26.90 -33.55
C SER A 46 -21.99 -26.03 -32.31
N SER A 47 -20.75 -25.67 -31.94
CA SER A 47 -20.50 -24.78 -30.81
C SER A 47 -20.58 -23.31 -31.21
N TYR A 48 -21.20 -22.48 -30.38
CA TYR A 48 -21.24 -21.02 -30.47
C TYR A 48 -20.97 -20.40 -29.10
N TRP A 49 -20.67 -19.10 -29.07
CA TRP A 49 -20.44 -18.35 -27.84
C TRP A 49 -21.68 -17.53 -27.49
N PHE A 50 -22.12 -17.61 -26.24
CA PHE A 50 -23.29 -16.90 -25.72
C PHE A 50 -22.91 -15.98 -24.56
N ASN A 51 -23.30 -14.70 -24.64
CA ASN A 51 -23.09 -13.76 -23.56
C ASN A 51 -24.31 -13.72 -22.63
N SER A 52 -24.14 -14.19 -21.40
CA SER A 52 -25.25 -14.29 -20.44
C SER A 52 -25.77 -12.94 -19.93
N LYS A 53 -24.98 -11.86 -20.05
CA LYS A 53 -25.39 -10.51 -19.67
C LYS A 53 -26.12 -9.76 -20.77
N THR A 54 -25.62 -9.85 -22.00
CA THR A 54 -26.20 -9.11 -23.15
C THR A 54 -27.26 -9.91 -23.90
N ASN A 55 -27.39 -11.22 -23.64
CA ASN A 55 -28.21 -12.16 -24.42
C ASN A 55 -27.81 -12.20 -25.91
N GLU A 56 -26.55 -11.91 -26.24
CA GLU A 56 -26.03 -11.99 -27.60
C GLU A 56 -25.36 -13.34 -27.84
N SER A 57 -25.41 -13.83 -29.08
CA SER A 57 -24.77 -15.08 -29.52
C SER A 57 -23.96 -14.85 -30.78
N GLN A 58 -22.80 -15.47 -30.88
CA GLN A 58 -21.95 -15.41 -32.08
C GLN A 58 -21.20 -16.73 -32.31
N TRP A 59 -20.86 -16.99 -33.57
CA TRP A 59 -20.17 -18.22 -33.97
C TRP A 59 -18.66 -18.14 -33.80
N ASP A 60 -18.08 -16.95 -33.99
CA ASP A 60 -16.66 -16.72 -33.83
C ASP A 60 -16.30 -16.55 -32.34
N GLU A 61 -15.18 -17.12 -31.92
CA GLU A 61 -14.64 -16.88 -30.58
C GLU A 61 -14.41 -15.37 -30.38
N PRO A 62 -14.97 -14.75 -29.32
CA PRO A 62 -14.85 -13.31 -29.11
C PRO A 62 -13.39 -12.88 -29.15
N ALA A 63 -13.06 -12.06 -30.15
CA ALA A 63 -11.69 -11.67 -30.43
C ALA A 63 -11.10 -10.96 -29.20
N TRP A 64 -10.08 -11.58 -28.63
CA TRP A 64 -9.18 -11.00 -27.66
C TRP A 64 -8.63 -9.71 -28.24
N THR A 65 -9.10 -8.57 -27.75
CA THR A 65 -8.33 -7.33 -27.90
C THR A 65 -7.44 -7.26 -26.67
N PRO A 66 -6.20 -7.79 -26.68
CA PRO A 66 -5.23 -7.31 -25.72
C PRO A 66 -5.19 -5.81 -25.94
N MET A 67 -5.39 -5.05 -24.86
CA MET A 67 -5.55 -3.61 -24.90
C MET A 67 -4.25 -2.98 -25.43
N GLN A 68 -4.09 -2.92 -26.75
CA GLN A 68 -2.96 -2.30 -27.42
C GLN A 68 -3.35 -0.88 -27.79
N GLY A 69 -2.75 0.05 -27.05
CA GLY A 69 -2.49 1.38 -27.56
C GLY A 69 -1.66 1.27 -28.83
N THR A 70 -2.30 1.70 -29.91
CA THR A 70 -1.81 1.95 -31.26
C THR A 70 -0.42 2.58 -31.35
N ALA A 71 0.46 1.97 -32.13
CA ALA A 71 1.32 2.69 -33.08
C ALA A 71 1.59 1.77 -34.28
N ASP A 72 0.83 2.02 -35.34
CA ASP A 72 0.99 1.45 -36.67
C ASP A 72 2.42 1.61 -37.19
N TYR A 73 3.08 0.50 -37.48
CA TYR A 73 4.11 0.43 -38.51
C TYR A 73 3.75 -0.68 -39.48
N ASN A 74 3.25 -0.25 -40.64
CA ASN A 74 3.12 -1.03 -41.87
C ASN A 74 4.51 -1.53 -42.30
N TYR A 75 4.65 -2.84 -42.41
CA TYR A 75 5.70 -3.48 -43.22
C TYR A 75 5.08 -4.65 -43.96
N ASP A 76 4.47 -4.34 -45.10
CA ASP A 76 4.27 -5.34 -46.14
C ASP A 76 5.60 -5.51 -46.88
N ASP A 77 5.87 -6.76 -47.26
CA ASP A 77 6.67 -7.19 -48.42
C ASP A 77 8.02 -7.88 -48.13
N TYR A 78 8.20 -9.01 -48.84
CA TYR A 78 9.22 -10.09 -48.78
C TYR A 78 9.11 -11.03 -47.56
N GLY A 79 8.88 -12.34 -47.66
CA GLY A 79 9.06 -13.28 -48.76
C GLY A 79 9.86 -14.48 -48.24
N TYR A 80 9.23 -15.66 -48.21
CA TYR A 80 9.80 -17.02 -48.22
C TYR A 80 11.14 -17.29 -47.51
N GLY A 81 11.11 -18.18 -46.50
CA GLY A 81 12.24 -19.10 -46.26
C GLY A 81 12.53 -19.41 -44.79
N ASP A 82 12.50 -20.71 -44.50
CA ASP A 82 13.15 -21.42 -43.38
C ASP A 82 12.50 -21.37 -41.99
N GLU A 83 11.80 -22.48 -41.76
CA GLU A 83 11.62 -23.25 -40.55
C GLU A 83 12.95 -23.40 -39.76
N TYR A 84 13.36 -22.35 -39.03
CA TYR A 84 14.37 -22.48 -37.99
C TYR A 84 13.69 -22.93 -36.71
N ALA A 85 13.93 -24.20 -36.35
CA ALA A 85 13.71 -24.68 -34.99
C ALA A 85 14.44 -23.73 -34.04
N GLU A 86 13.68 -22.89 -33.33
CA GLU A 86 14.20 -22.15 -32.19
C GLU A 86 14.61 -23.18 -31.15
N GLU A 87 15.90 -23.51 -31.13
CA GLU A 87 16.52 -24.19 -30.01
C GLU A 87 16.20 -23.35 -28.78
N GLU A 88 15.28 -23.83 -27.94
CA GLU A 88 15.06 -23.36 -26.59
C GLU A 88 16.42 -23.36 -25.90
N LYS A 89 17.06 -22.20 -25.93
CA LYS A 89 18.34 -21.96 -25.30
C LYS A 89 18.05 -22.05 -23.82
N THR A 90 18.27 -23.22 -23.24
CA THR A 90 18.21 -23.46 -21.80
C THR A 90 19.11 -22.43 -21.15
N LEU A 91 18.52 -21.33 -20.69
CA LEU A 91 19.18 -20.29 -19.90
C LEU A 91 19.75 -21.00 -18.69
N VAL A 92 21.07 -21.23 -18.72
CA VAL A 92 21.82 -21.69 -17.56
C VAL A 92 21.52 -20.65 -16.49
N SER A 93 20.76 -21.04 -15.47
CA SER A 93 20.37 -20.15 -14.39
C SER A 93 21.63 -19.60 -13.76
N GLU A 94 21.87 -18.30 -13.92
CA GLU A 94 22.95 -17.60 -13.22
C GLU A 94 22.81 -17.93 -11.73
N GLU A 95 23.86 -18.55 -11.16
CA GLU A 95 23.93 -18.84 -9.73
C GLU A 95 23.66 -17.54 -8.97
N ASP A 96 22.78 -17.60 -7.96
CA ASP A 96 22.50 -16.48 -7.07
C ASP A 96 23.33 -16.65 -5.79
N PRO A 97 24.60 -16.18 -5.77
CA PRO A 97 25.48 -16.34 -4.62
C PRO A 97 24.97 -15.60 -3.38
N THR A 98 24.01 -14.68 -3.53
CA THR A 98 23.44 -13.90 -2.43
C THR A 98 22.24 -14.58 -1.78
N GLY A 99 21.63 -15.57 -2.46
CA GLY A 99 20.39 -16.20 -1.99
C GLY A 99 19.17 -15.28 -1.98
N VAL A 100 19.25 -14.08 -2.58
CA VAL A 100 18.17 -13.07 -2.56
C VAL A 100 16.96 -13.53 -3.36
N LYS A 101 17.14 -14.15 -4.54
CA LYS A 101 16.04 -14.70 -5.35
C LYS A 101 15.29 -15.78 -4.56
N GLN A 102 16.03 -16.64 -3.87
CA GLN A 102 15.44 -17.65 -2.98
C GLN A 102 14.68 -17.00 -1.82
N ALA A 103 15.28 -16.00 -1.17
CA ALA A 103 14.66 -15.30 -0.05
C ALA A 103 13.34 -14.64 -0.42
N LEU A 104 13.25 -14.07 -1.62
CA LEU A 104 12.03 -13.42 -2.13
C LEU A 104 10.97 -14.41 -2.59
N ALA A 105 11.35 -15.64 -2.96
CA ALA A 105 10.40 -16.67 -3.39
C ALA A 105 9.46 -17.13 -2.26
N ALA A 106 9.84 -16.90 -0.99
CA ALA A 106 9.02 -17.21 0.18
C ALA A 106 7.98 -16.12 0.52
N PHE A 107 8.00 -14.98 -0.19
CA PHE A 107 7.15 -13.85 0.15
C PHE A 107 5.68 -14.10 -0.19
N GLU A 108 4.82 -13.96 0.83
CA GLU A 108 3.37 -14.03 0.69
C GLU A 108 2.71 -12.71 1.06
N VAL A 109 1.78 -12.25 0.22
CA VAL A 109 0.93 -11.10 0.52
C VAL A 109 -0.20 -11.55 1.43
N SER A 110 -0.32 -10.92 2.59
CA SER A 110 -1.38 -11.23 3.55
C SER A 110 -2.76 -10.89 3.01
N GLU A 111 -3.74 -11.78 3.23
CA GLU A 111 -5.13 -11.55 2.82
C GLU A 111 -5.75 -10.37 3.57
N LEU A 112 -6.59 -9.61 2.88
CA LEU A 112 -7.33 -8.50 3.48
C LEU A 112 -8.46 -9.03 4.36
N VAL A 113 -8.71 -8.33 5.46
CA VAL A 113 -9.83 -8.64 6.35
C VAL A 113 -11.15 -8.41 5.59
N PRO A 114 -12.11 -9.37 5.64
CA PRO A 114 -13.40 -9.19 4.99
C PRO A 114 -14.16 -7.98 5.51
N LYS A 115 -14.85 -7.26 4.63
CA LYS A 115 -15.64 -6.04 4.95
C LYS A 115 -16.52 -6.20 6.19
N ARG A 116 -17.21 -7.34 6.33
CA ARG A 116 -18.07 -7.68 7.49
C ARG A 116 -17.40 -7.60 8.86
N TRP A 117 -16.08 -7.75 8.95
CA TRP A 117 -15.35 -7.66 10.23
C TRP A 117 -14.93 -6.23 10.55
N THR A 118 -14.92 -5.36 9.53
CA THR A 118 -14.42 -4.00 9.64
C THR A 118 -15.46 -3.00 10.13
N ASP A 119 -16.75 -3.35 10.04
CA ASP A 119 -17.86 -2.49 10.50
C ASP A 119 -17.74 -2.16 11.99
N PHE A 120 -17.28 -3.12 12.80
CA PHE A 120 -17.04 -2.91 14.23
C PHE A 120 -15.87 -1.94 14.48
N GLY A 121 -14.71 -2.17 13.86
CA GLY A 121 -13.54 -1.30 14.03
C GLY A 121 -13.79 0.14 13.55
N GLN A 122 -14.52 0.27 12.43
CA GLN A 122 -14.96 1.57 11.92
C GLN A 122 -15.84 2.31 12.93
N SER A 123 -16.79 1.62 13.58
CA SER A 123 -17.66 2.24 14.57
C SER A 123 -16.91 2.74 15.82
N ILE A 124 -15.83 2.06 16.19
CA ILE A 124 -14.97 2.43 17.32
C ILE A 124 -14.14 3.68 16.98
N LEU A 125 -13.52 3.71 15.80
CA LEU A 125 -12.61 4.80 15.42
C LEU A 125 -13.34 6.08 15.04
N PHE A 126 -14.46 5.95 14.34
CA PHE A 126 -15.18 7.07 13.74
C PHE A 126 -16.58 7.17 14.33
N HIS A 127 -16.67 7.21 15.66
CA HIS A 127 -17.95 7.29 16.35
C HIS A 127 -18.77 8.50 15.85
N GLY A 128 -19.96 8.21 15.32
CA GLY A 128 -20.90 9.23 14.85
C GLY A 128 -20.73 9.65 13.39
N VAL A 129 -19.79 9.03 12.65
CA VAL A 129 -19.64 9.25 11.21
C VAL A 129 -20.49 8.22 10.46
N LYS A 130 -21.40 8.70 9.60
CA LYS A 130 -22.18 7.85 8.70
C LYS A 130 -21.31 7.44 7.52
N ASP A 131 -21.07 6.14 7.32
CA ASP A 131 -20.19 5.56 6.28
C ASP A 131 -18.73 6.07 6.36
N PRO A 132 -17.96 5.71 7.40
CA PRO A 132 -16.59 6.17 7.54
C PRO A 132 -15.71 5.68 6.38
N SER A 133 -14.92 6.60 5.82
CA SER A 133 -13.98 6.29 4.76
C SER A 133 -12.94 5.27 5.20
N SER A 134 -12.55 4.38 4.28
CA SER A 134 -11.33 3.60 4.43
C SER A 134 -10.09 4.50 4.37
N PHE A 135 -9.02 4.02 4.99
CA PHE A 135 -7.70 4.60 4.78
C PHE A 135 -7.23 4.32 3.36
N LEU A 136 -6.58 5.32 2.75
CA LEU A 136 -5.98 5.26 1.43
C LEU A 136 -4.48 5.48 1.58
N ARG A 137 -3.66 4.56 1.05
CA ARG A 137 -2.20 4.67 1.07
C ARG A 137 -1.71 5.56 -0.07
N ILE A 138 -0.98 6.61 0.27
CA ILE A 138 -0.27 7.45 -0.70
C ILE A 138 1.23 7.15 -0.58
N ASN A 139 1.81 6.68 -1.67
CA ASN A 139 3.25 6.48 -1.79
C ASN A 139 3.89 7.73 -2.40
N VAL A 140 4.91 8.27 -1.73
CA VAL A 140 5.75 9.36 -2.26
C VAL A 140 7.07 8.75 -2.71
N PHE A 141 7.37 8.92 -3.98
CA PHE A 141 8.60 8.44 -4.61
C PHE A 141 9.47 9.62 -5.05
N THR A 142 10.78 9.41 -5.09
CA THR A 142 11.75 10.35 -5.63
C THR A 142 12.62 9.67 -6.67
N ALA A 143 13.01 10.41 -7.69
CA ALA A 143 14.02 10.01 -8.67
C ALA A 143 15.12 11.06 -8.68
N THR A 144 16.38 10.65 -8.86
CA THR A 144 17.55 11.55 -8.79
C THR A 144 17.96 12.09 -10.15
N LYS A 145 17.67 11.37 -11.24
CA LYS A 145 18.14 11.70 -12.59
C LYS A 145 16.99 11.68 -13.61
N PRO A 146 16.34 12.84 -13.89
CA PRO A 146 16.42 14.11 -13.18
C PRO A 146 15.73 14.09 -11.80
N ALA A 147 16.05 15.04 -10.94
CA ALA A 147 15.41 15.22 -9.63
C ALA A 147 13.90 15.54 -9.76
N ARG A 148 13.03 14.60 -9.35
CA ARG A 148 11.57 14.73 -9.43
C ARG A 148 10.89 13.86 -8.37
N GLU A 149 9.68 14.25 -7.97
CA GLU A 149 8.84 13.47 -7.06
C GLU A 149 7.54 12.99 -7.71
N SER A 150 7.06 11.85 -7.22
CA SER A 150 5.81 11.24 -7.64
C SER A 150 4.96 10.89 -6.42
N PHE A 151 3.64 11.05 -6.53
CA PHE A 151 2.65 10.73 -5.51
C PHE A 151 1.69 9.77 -6.20
N ARG A 152 1.56 8.55 -5.70
CA ARG A 152 0.68 7.55 -6.29
C ARG A 152 -0.25 6.97 -5.23
N LEU A 153 -1.50 6.79 -5.61
CA LEU A 153 -2.47 6.03 -4.83
C LEU A 153 -2.15 4.55 -5.04
N GLU A 154 -1.73 3.88 -3.97
CA GLU A 154 -1.22 2.52 -4.02
C GLU A 154 -0.19 2.29 -5.17
N GLY A 155 0.10 1.03 -5.50
CA GLY A 155 1.02 0.69 -6.59
C GLY A 155 2.50 0.73 -6.24
N THR A 156 3.30 0.27 -7.20
CA THR A 156 4.74 0.08 -7.10
C THR A 156 5.50 1.32 -7.58
N ALA A 157 6.69 1.54 -7.03
CA ALA A 157 7.58 2.58 -7.57
C ALA A 157 7.96 2.20 -9.01
N PRO A 158 7.92 3.13 -9.98
CA PRO A 158 8.48 2.87 -11.30
C PRO A 158 9.96 2.52 -11.22
N GLU A 159 10.47 1.89 -12.27
CA GLU A 159 11.91 1.66 -12.46
C GLU A 159 12.66 3.00 -12.32
N GLU A 160 13.80 3.01 -11.61
CA GLU A 160 14.60 4.20 -11.23
C GLU A 160 14.07 5.09 -10.08
N TRP A 161 12.91 4.77 -9.49
CA TRP A 161 12.36 5.56 -8.38
C TRP A 161 12.58 4.88 -7.03
N SER A 162 13.00 5.67 -6.04
CA SER A 162 13.09 5.22 -4.65
C SER A 162 11.89 5.71 -3.84
N SER A 163 11.44 4.89 -2.89
CA SER A 163 10.39 5.29 -1.95
C SER A 163 10.95 6.31 -0.95
N LYS A 164 10.34 7.49 -0.89
CA LYS A 164 10.70 8.57 0.01
C LYS A 164 9.93 8.48 1.33
N MET A 165 8.61 8.38 1.24
CA MET A 165 7.73 8.25 2.41
C MET A 165 6.38 7.65 2.03
N VAL A 166 5.68 7.13 3.03
CA VAL A 166 4.31 6.63 2.88
C VAL A 166 3.44 7.29 3.94
N PHE A 167 2.26 7.71 3.55
CA PHE A 167 1.24 8.20 4.48
C PHE A 167 -0.14 7.68 4.10
N TYR A 168 -1.02 7.65 5.09
CA TYR A 168 -2.42 7.31 4.93
C TYR A 168 -3.28 8.56 5.09
N ALA A 169 -4.25 8.68 4.19
CA ALA A 169 -5.31 9.67 4.19
C ALA A 169 -6.65 8.94 3.98
N PHE A 170 -7.71 9.65 3.59
CA PHE A 170 -9.03 9.04 3.36
C PHE A 170 -9.39 9.00 1.88
N ALA A 171 -10.04 7.92 1.46
CA ALA A 171 -10.58 7.77 0.10
C ALA A 171 -11.83 8.62 -0.14
N LYS A 172 -12.67 8.82 0.88
CA LYS A 172 -13.88 9.64 0.85
C LYS A 172 -13.79 10.78 1.86
N GLU A 173 -14.73 11.72 1.75
CA GLU A 173 -14.86 12.81 2.71
C GLU A 173 -15.09 12.29 4.13
N MET A 174 -14.32 12.84 5.06
CA MET A 174 -14.46 12.63 6.50
C MET A 174 -14.65 13.98 7.21
N PRO A 175 -15.23 14.01 8.42
CA PRO A 175 -15.37 15.26 9.16
C PRO A 175 -14.04 16.00 9.28
N ASN A 176 -14.08 17.30 8.98
CA ASN A 176 -12.91 18.19 9.02
C ASN A 176 -11.77 17.82 8.05
N THR A 177 -12.07 17.15 6.94
CA THR A 177 -11.09 16.92 5.87
C THR A 177 -11.31 17.82 4.67
N VAL A 178 -10.27 17.99 3.86
CA VAL A 178 -10.30 18.70 2.58
C VAL A 178 -9.77 17.77 1.50
N ARG A 179 -10.39 17.82 0.32
CA ARG A 179 -9.93 17.08 -0.86
C ARG A 179 -8.67 17.70 -1.44
N TYR A 180 -7.68 16.85 -1.71
CA TYR A 180 -6.46 17.18 -2.43
C TYR A 180 -6.41 16.36 -3.72
N ASP A 181 -6.38 17.04 -4.86
CA ASP A 181 -6.38 16.42 -6.17
C ASP A 181 -4.95 16.20 -6.66
N ILE A 182 -4.68 15.00 -7.17
CA ILE A 182 -3.41 14.62 -7.78
C ILE A 182 -3.58 14.68 -9.30
N SER A 183 -2.74 15.47 -9.97
CA SER A 183 -2.68 15.54 -11.44
C SER A 183 -1.28 15.20 -11.92
N TYR A 184 -1.16 14.61 -13.11
CA TYR A 184 0.12 14.20 -13.69
C TYR A 184 0.30 14.74 -15.12
N SER A 185 1.54 14.77 -15.57
CA SER A 185 1.93 15.12 -16.95
C SER A 185 3.11 14.23 -17.32
N MET A 186 3.14 13.67 -18.54
CA MET A 186 4.11 12.62 -18.93
C MET A 186 5.40 13.18 -19.57
N ASN A 187 5.40 14.42 -20.05
CA ASN A 187 6.49 14.98 -20.85
C ASN A 187 6.91 16.40 -20.37
N PRO A 188 7.83 16.51 -19.40
CA PRO A 188 8.42 15.44 -18.58
C PRO A 188 7.45 14.88 -17.54
N PHE A 189 7.72 13.67 -17.00
CA PHE A 189 6.94 13.12 -15.90
C PHE A 189 6.98 14.04 -14.68
N ARG A 190 5.82 14.56 -14.28
CA ARG A 190 5.64 15.41 -13.09
C ARG A 190 4.26 15.20 -12.50
N ASN A 191 4.18 15.36 -11.19
CA ASN A 191 2.93 15.38 -10.45
C ASN A 191 2.68 16.74 -9.81
N ARG A 192 1.41 17.04 -9.62
CA ARG A 192 0.92 18.24 -8.96
C ARG A 192 -0.14 17.86 -7.96
N LEU A 193 -0.05 18.48 -6.79
CA LEU A 193 -0.99 18.30 -5.68
C LEU A 193 -1.59 19.66 -5.34
N LEU A 194 -2.92 19.78 -5.39
CA LEU A 194 -3.64 21.01 -5.07
C LEU A 194 -4.86 20.71 -4.19
N PRO A 195 -5.18 21.55 -3.20
CA PRO A 195 -6.46 21.45 -2.52
C PRO A 195 -7.56 21.88 -3.49
N GLN A 196 -8.67 21.14 -3.52
CA GLN A 196 -9.77 21.34 -4.48
C GLN A 196 -10.28 22.78 -4.49
N LYS A 197 -10.37 23.43 -3.31
CA LYS A 197 -10.81 24.83 -3.19
C LYS A 197 -9.84 25.82 -3.86
N ALA A 198 -8.53 25.55 -3.85
CA ALA A 198 -7.53 26.43 -4.46
C ALA A 198 -7.39 26.23 -5.97
N ALA A 199 -7.83 25.09 -6.51
CA ALA A 199 -7.78 24.82 -7.95
C ALA A 199 -8.52 25.91 -8.76
N SER A 200 -9.64 26.43 -8.22
CA SER A 200 -10.42 27.51 -8.82
C SER A 200 -9.72 28.88 -8.85
N GLN A 201 -8.74 29.11 -7.97
CA GLN A 201 -8.05 30.40 -7.82
C GLN A 201 -6.71 30.46 -8.58
N ALA A 202 -6.23 29.32 -9.08
CA ALA A 202 -4.97 29.27 -9.80
C ALA A 202 -5.11 29.93 -11.17
N LYS A 203 -4.61 31.16 -11.32
CA LYS A 203 -4.50 31.87 -12.62
C LYS A 203 -3.49 31.24 -13.59
N ARG A 204 -2.97 30.05 -13.30
CA ARG A 204 -1.91 29.41 -14.08
C ARG A 204 -2.50 28.56 -15.19
N ASP A 205 -1.79 28.48 -16.30
CA ASP A 205 -2.17 27.61 -17.41
C ASP A 205 -2.08 26.14 -16.98
N ILE A 206 -3.25 25.50 -16.87
CA ILE A 206 -3.41 24.09 -16.49
C ILE A 206 -3.56 23.18 -17.71
N SER A 207 -3.53 23.70 -18.94
CA SER A 207 -3.82 22.94 -20.16
C SER A 207 -2.88 21.74 -20.39
N ARG A 208 -1.66 21.79 -19.84
CA ARG A 208 -0.64 20.72 -19.96
C ARG A 208 -0.73 19.62 -18.90
N TRP A 209 -1.67 19.74 -17.98
CA TRP A 209 -1.89 18.79 -16.91
C TRP A 209 -3.05 17.88 -17.31
N ASN A 210 -2.76 16.61 -17.54
CA ASN A 210 -3.80 15.64 -17.75
C ASN A 210 -4.43 15.40 -16.38
N THR A 211 -5.64 15.92 -16.20
CA THR A 211 -6.52 15.38 -15.17
C THR A 211 -6.93 14.02 -15.70
N SER A 212 -6.63 12.94 -14.97
CA SER A 212 -7.09 11.60 -15.33
C SER A 212 -8.57 11.67 -15.69
N ARG A 213 -9.00 10.96 -16.73
CA ARG A 213 -10.40 10.98 -17.22
C ARG A 213 -11.43 10.63 -16.15
N LYS A 214 -11.00 10.08 -15.02
CA LYS A 214 -11.80 9.93 -13.80
C LYS A 214 -11.22 10.80 -12.67
N VAL A 215 -11.61 12.06 -12.65
CA VAL A 215 -11.24 13.05 -11.60
C VAL A 215 -11.57 12.52 -10.20
N GLU A 216 -12.62 11.70 -10.09
CA GLU A 216 -13.06 11.10 -8.84
C GLU A 216 -12.02 10.14 -8.23
N GLU A 217 -11.22 9.48 -9.06
CA GLU A 217 -10.27 8.45 -8.64
C GLU A 217 -8.87 9.00 -8.32
N THR A 218 -8.56 10.26 -8.64
CA THR A 218 -7.21 10.82 -8.48
C THR A 218 -7.15 11.92 -7.42
N GLY A 219 -7.34 11.54 -6.17
CA GLY A 219 -7.18 12.44 -5.03
C GLY A 219 -7.30 11.71 -3.69
N PHE A 220 -7.19 12.48 -2.61
CA PHE A 220 -7.42 11.98 -1.25
C PHE A 220 -7.95 13.09 -0.36
N TRP A 221 -8.58 12.70 0.74
CA TRP A 221 -9.07 13.62 1.77
C TRP A 221 -8.12 13.59 2.97
N ALA A 222 -7.60 14.74 3.38
CA ALA A 222 -6.70 14.86 4.51
C ALA A 222 -7.08 16.05 5.40
N PHE A 223 -6.49 16.13 6.59
CA PHE A 223 -6.86 17.17 7.55
C PHE A 223 -6.12 18.48 7.24
N PRO A 224 -6.82 19.62 7.15
CA PRO A 224 -6.17 20.93 7.04
C PRO A 224 -5.63 21.42 8.40
N VAL A 225 -6.02 20.78 9.51
CA VAL A 225 -5.65 21.13 10.89
C VAL A 225 -5.13 19.88 11.60
N HIS A 226 -4.25 20.07 12.59
CA HIS A 226 -3.68 18.98 13.37
C HIS A 226 -4.77 18.15 14.06
N VAL A 227 -4.67 16.83 13.94
CA VAL A 227 -5.44 15.85 14.73
C VAL A 227 -4.48 14.89 15.45
N PRO A 228 -4.88 14.27 16.58
CA PRO A 228 -4.04 13.32 17.29
C PRO A 228 -3.48 12.23 16.36
N GLY A 229 -2.18 11.96 16.46
CA GLY A 229 -1.48 10.96 15.66
C GLY A 229 -1.08 11.39 14.25
N SER A 230 -1.64 12.48 13.73
CA SER A 230 -1.28 12.99 12.40
C SER A 230 0.05 13.76 12.43
N GLN A 231 0.76 13.73 11.31
CA GLN A 231 2.00 14.48 11.10
C GLN A 231 1.77 15.60 10.09
N LEU A 232 2.39 16.76 10.35
CA LEU A 232 2.38 17.89 9.43
C LEU A 232 3.23 17.58 8.19
N LEU A 233 2.59 17.62 7.03
CA LEU A 233 3.22 17.49 5.73
C LEU A 233 3.11 18.81 4.97
N TYR A 234 4.18 19.14 4.27
CA TYR A 234 4.28 20.36 3.49
C TYR A 234 4.35 20.04 2.01
N VAL A 235 3.66 20.85 1.22
CA VAL A 235 3.74 20.80 -0.24
C VAL A 235 4.55 21.99 -0.71
N ASP A 236 5.70 21.69 -1.28
CA ASP A 236 6.59 22.66 -1.90
C ASP A 236 6.49 22.60 -3.40
N TRP A 237 6.77 23.73 -4.04
CA TRP A 237 6.72 23.87 -5.49
C TRP A 237 7.89 24.69 -6.04
N THR A 238 8.26 24.43 -7.30
CA THR A 238 9.20 25.24 -8.07
C THR A 238 8.75 25.38 -9.53
N SER A 239 9.02 26.50 -10.20
CA SER A 239 8.47 26.85 -11.53
C SER A 239 9.24 26.29 -12.73
N SER A 240 10.50 25.93 -12.55
CA SER A 240 11.44 25.71 -13.66
C SER A 240 12.27 24.44 -13.48
N PRO A 241 11.74 23.24 -13.82
CA PRO A 241 10.38 22.99 -14.30
C PRO A 241 9.34 22.98 -13.17
N ASP A 242 8.06 23.12 -13.55
CA ASP A 242 6.89 23.00 -12.66
C ASP A 242 6.89 21.65 -11.96
N ARG A 243 7.25 21.63 -10.66
CA ARG A 243 7.40 20.42 -9.85
C ARG A 243 6.83 20.65 -8.46
N TYR A 244 6.24 19.60 -7.92
CA TYR A 244 5.77 19.56 -6.55
C TYR A 244 6.55 18.51 -5.78
N LYS A 245 6.78 18.74 -4.49
CA LYS A 245 7.31 17.76 -3.56
C LYS A 245 6.55 17.77 -2.25
N ILE A 246 6.50 16.62 -1.60
CA ILE A 246 5.98 16.50 -0.23
C ILE A 246 7.17 16.34 0.71
N THR A 247 7.26 17.16 1.74
CA THR A 247 8.32 17.09 2.75
C THR A 247 7.77 17.24 4.16
N THR A 248 8.51 16.71 5.13
CA THR A 248 8.34 16.97 6.56
C THR A 248 9.20 18.15 7.02
N ASP A 249 10.06 18.69 6.16
CA ASP A 249 10.98 19.77 6.52
C ASP A 249 10.22 21.09 6.74
N PRO A 250 10.43 21.76 7.88
CA PRO A 250 9.68 22.97 8.23
C PRO A 250 10.02 24.15 7.31
N ALA A 251 11.23 24.19 6.76
CA ALA A 251 11.65 25.20 5.79
C ALA A 251 11.72 24.59 4.39
N PRO A 252 11.26 25.29 3.34
CA PRO A 252 11.48 24.84 1.97
C PRO A 252 12.97 24.91 1.64
N GLU A 253 13.45 23.94 0.85
CA GLU A 253 14.78 24.00 0.25
C GLU A 253 14.94 25.23 -0.65
N TRP A 254 16.19 25.63 -0.92
CA TRP A 254 16.47 26.74 -1.83
C TRP A 254 15.80 26.53 -3.20
N GLN A 255 15.20 27.59 -3.77
CA GLN A 255 14.35 27.59 -4.99
C GLN A 255 12.98 26.90 -4.88
N TRP A 256 12.63 26.34 -3.73
CA TRP A 256 11.30 25.84 -3.47
C TRP A 256 10.47 26.88 -2.73
N THR A 257 9.19 26.95 -3.05
CA THR A 257 8.21 27.81 -2.39
C THR A 257 7.15 26.93 -1.74
N ARG A 258 6.92 27.13 -0.44
CA ARG A 258 5.85 26.48 0.32
C ARG A 258 4.49 26.90 -0.27
N CYS A 259 3.71 25.93 -0.75
CA CYS A 259 2.37 26.18 -1.27
C CYS A 259 1.33 26.12 -0.15
N PHE A 260 1.27 24.99 0.53
CA PHE A 260 0.34 24.74 1.63
C PHE A 260 0.88 23.59 2.49
N SER A 261 0.16 23.30 3.58
CA SER A 261 0.41 22.15 4.43
C SER A 261 -0.89 21.42 4.72
N PHE A 262 -0.77 20.17 5.12
CA PHE A 262 -1.87 19.33 5.55
C PHE A 262 -1.35 18.31 6.57
N PHE A 263 -2.25 17.62 7.23
CA PHE A 263 -1.92 16.59 8.22
C PHE A 263 -2.44 15.23 7.74
N ALA A 264 -1.59 14.21 7.85
CA ALA A 264 -1.88 12.83 7.47
C ALA A 264 -1.15 11.84 8.39
N TYR A 265 -1.49 10.56 8.33
CA TYR A 265 -0.89 9.54 9.18
C TYR A 265 0.31 8.89 8.48
N THR A 266 1.53 9.19 8.91
CA THR A 266 2.73 8.60 8.31
C THR A 266 2.92 7.15 8.75
N ALA A 267 3.38 6.33 7.80
CA ALA A 267 3.59 4.91 8.00
C ALA A 267 4.95 4.47 7.49
N CYS A 268 5.43 3.35 8.01
CA CYS A 268 6.64 2.70 7.56
C CYS A 268 6.36 1.25 7.20
N LYS A 269 7.19 0.75 6.30
CA LYS A 269 7.14 -0.62 5.83
C LYS A 269 8.03 -1.47 6.74
N PHE A 270 7.48 -2.58 7.18
CA PHE A 270 8.15 -3.59 7.98
C PHE A 270 8.19 -4.88 7.17
N HIS A 271 9.34 -5.53 7.16
CA HIS A 271 9.54 -6.83 6.54
C HIS A 271 9.76 -7.85 7.65
N VAL A 272 9.14 -9.01 7.53
CA VAL A 272 9.33 -10.12 8.46
C VAL A 272 10.16 -11.17 7.72
N LEU A 273 11.30 -11.50 8.30
CA LEU A 273 12.25 -12.45 7.75
C LEU A 273 12.31 -13.69 8.66
N GLU A 274 12.51 -14.85 8.05
CA GLU A 274 12.67 -16.14 8.70
C GLU A 274 14.00 -16.76 8.24
N CYS A 275 14.81 -17.21 9.20
CA CYS A 275 15.88 -18.15 8.95
C CYS A 275 15.47 -19.51 9.53
N LYS A 276 15.77 -20.59 8.81
CA LYS A 276 15.29 -21.94 9.14
C LYS A 276 16.23 -22.73 10.03
N ASP A 277 17.52 -22.39 10.03
CA ASP A 277 18.57 -23.10 10.76
C ASP A 277 19.65 -22.09 11.20
N PRO A 278 19.61 -21.59 12.45
CA PRO A 278 18.62 -21.89 13.48
C PRO A 278 17.25 -21.27 13.15
N GLN A 279 16.15 -21.87 13.63
CA GLN A 279 14.82 -21.28 13.38
C GLN A 279 14.68 -19.92 14.08
N CYS A 280 14.90 -18.82 13.36
CA CYS A 280 14.87 -17.47 13.88
C CYS A 280 14.04 -16.52 13.03
N TYR A 281 13.55 -15.43 13.64
CA TYR A 281 12.75 -14.41 12.95
C TYR A 281 13.33 -13.04 13.24
N LYS A 282 13.29 -12.16 12.24
CA LYS A 282 13.74 -10.77 12.30
C LYS A 282 12.69 -9.86 11.69
N ILE A 283 12.51 -8.67 12.27
CA ILE A 283 11.64 -7.63 11.70
C ILE A 283 12.52 -6.44 11.34
N VAL A 284 12.51 -6.05 10.07
CA VAL A 284 13.31 -4.94 9.57
C VAL A 284 12.39 -3.80 9.12
N GLU A 285 12.64 -2.58 9.61
CA GLU A 285 11.97 -1.37 9.14
C GLU A 285 12.70 -0.81 7.92
N GLY A 286 11.98 -0.50 6.85
CA GLY A 286 12.54 0.24 5.72
C GLY A 286 11.79 0.05 4.41
N PRO A 287 11.93 1.00 3.45
CA PRO A 287 11.31 0.86 2.14
C PRO A 287 11.92 -0.28 1.31
N LEU A 288 13.22 -0.52 1.49
CA LEU A 288 14.03 -1.53 0.80
C LEU A 288 14.68 -2.45 1.85
N LEU A 289 14.84 -3.72 1.51
CA LEU A 289 15.69 -4.65 2.26
C LEU A 289 17.14 -4.44 1.80
N GLY A 290 18.03 -4.07 2.71
CA GLY A 290 19.48 -4.05 2.45
C GLY A 290 20.09 -5.45 2.61
N ASP A 291 21.29 -5.53 3.18
CA ASP A 291 22.04 -6.77 3.44
C ASP A 291 21.39 -7.71 4.49
N SER A 292 20.14 -7.46 4.85
CA SER A 292 19.39 -8.27 5.81
C SER A 292 18.67 -9.46 5.17
N VAL A 293 18.62 -9.57 3.85
CA VAL A 293 17.91 -10.61 3.09
C VAL A 293 18.89 -11.47 2.31
N GLY A 294 18.58 -12.77 2.17
CA GLY A 294 19.49 -13.73 1.57
C GLY A 294 20.49 -14.28 2.60
N LEU A 295 21.68 -14.64 2.16
CA LEU A 295 22.75 -15.16 3.02
C LEU A 295 23.40 -14.03 3.82
N ASP A 296 23.44 -14.18 5.14
CA ASP A 296 24.18 -13.26 6.00
C ASP A 296 25.67 -13.61 6.11
N GLU A 297 26.41 -12.86 6.94
CA GLU A 297 27.86 -13.06 7.15
C GLU A 297 28.22 -14.44 7.73
N ASN A 298 27.27 -15.13 8.36
CA ASN A 298 27.45 -16.48 8.90
C ASN A 298 27.03 -17.56 7.89
N GLY A 299 26.46 -17.16 6.74
CA GLY A 299 25.87 -18.06 5.76
C GLY A 299 24.44 -18.48 6.10
N ASP A 300 23.78 -17.82 7.05
CA ASP A 300 22.40 -18.11 7.40
C ASP A 300 21.47 -17.46 6.35
N GLN A 301 20.54 -18.26 5.81
CA GLN A 301 19.60 -17.81 4.78
C GLN A 301 18.37 -17.16 5.42
N TRP A 302 18.17 -15.86 5.15
CA TRP A 302 17.03 -15.06 5.60
C TRP A 302 15.99 -14.89 4.50
N ASP A 303 14.92 -15.67 4.58
CA ASP A 303 13.78 -15.65 3.67
C ASP A 303 12.77 -14.56 4.09
N VAL A 304 12.21 -13.80 3.14
CA VAL A 304 11.20 -12.77 3.42
C VAL A 304 9.83 -13.43 3.37
N ILE A 305 9.18 -13.58 4.52
CA ILE A 305 7.90 -14.30 4.58
C ILE A 305 6.69 -13.40 4.34
N LEU A 306 6.73 -12.14 4.82
CA LEU A 306 5.68 -11.15 4.59
C LEU A 306 6.21 -9.74 4.82
N ALA A 307 5.44 -8.74 4.38
CA ALA A 307 5.70 -7.34 4.67
C ALA A 307 4.39 -6.58 4.88
N PHE A 308 4.42 -5.58 5.74
CA PHE A 308 3.25 -4.78 6.10
C PHE A 308 3.63 -3.31 6.37
N TYR A 309 2.64 -2.43 6.37
CA TYR A 309 2.76 -1.05 6.76
C TYR A 309 2.08 -0.83 8.11
N ALA A 310 2.80 -0.17 9.01
CA ALA A 310 2.31 0.26 10.32
C ALA A 310 2.69 1.73 10.57
N PHE A 311 2.01 2.40 11.50
CA PHE A 311 2.20 3.82 11.74
C PHE A 311 3.41 4.09 12.63
N LYS A 312 4.05 5.26 12.44
CA LYS A 312 5.16 5.73 13.29
C LYS A 312 4.68 6.44 14.56
N THR A 313 3.45 6.93 14.53
CA THR A 313 2.81 7.67 15.61
C THR A 313 1.51 6.98 15.99
N GLN A 314 1.06 7.21 17.23
CA GLN A 314 -0.20 6.65 17.69
C GLN A 314 -1.38 7.28 16.95
N VAL A 315 -1.99 6.53 16.05
CA VAL A 315 -3.26 6.87 15.38
C VAL A 315 -4.42 6.43 16.28
N PRO A 316 -5.58 7.13 16.27
CA PRO A 316 -6.75 6.66 17.02
C PRO A 316 -7.03 5.16 16.84
N GLY A 317 -7.26 4.48 17.97
CA GLY A 317 -7.47 3.03 18.09
C GLY A 317 -6.34 2.12 17.63
N THR A 318 -5.13 2.65 17.50
CA THR A 318 -3.92 1.82 17.39
C THR A 318 -3.25 1.63 18.74
N ASN A 319 -2.63 0.45 18.93
CA ASN A 319 -1.76 0.16 20.06
C ASN A 319 -0.31 0.23 19.61
N LYS A 320 0.56 0.54 20.58
CA LYS A 320 2.00 0.55 20.39
C LYS A 320 2.56 -0.86 20.58
N TYR A 321 3.39 -1.30 19.64
CA TYR A 321 4.10 -2.57 19.71
C TYR A 321 5.60 -2.31 19.70
N PHE A 322 6.31 -2.96 20.62
CA PHE A 322 7.75 -2.93 20.74
C PHE A 322 8.32 -4.23 20.16
N VAL A 323 9.28 -4.10 19.26
CA VAL A 323 10.08 -5.20 18.73
C VAL A 323 11.45 -5.14 19.36
N GLN A 324 11.86 -6.25 19.95
CA GLN A 324 13.12 -6.38 20.65
C GLN A 324 13.86 -7.59 20.11
N HIS A 325 15.18 -7.54 20.13
CA HIS A 325 15.99 -8.69 19.76
C HIS A 325 16.99 -9.07 20.83
N GLN A 326 17.48 -10.30 20.72
CA GLN A 326 18.59 -10.82 21.49
C GLN A 326 19.44 -11.69 20.56
N THR A 327 20.75 -11.49 20.52
CA THR A 327 21.66 -12.18 19.59
C THR A 327 22.27 -13.46 20.16
N GLU A 328 22.40 -13.56 21.49
CA GLU A 328 22.99 -14.73 22.14
C GLU A 328 21.91 -15.66 22.75
N PRO A 329 22.03 -16.99 22.62
CA PRO A 329 23.02 -17.74 21.84
C PRO A 329 22.73 -17.78 20.32
N HIS A 330 21.53 -17.40 19.91
CA HIS A 330 21.10 -17.22 18.52
C HIS A 330 20.13 -16.03 18.46
N TYR A 331 19.89 -15.51 17.25
CA TYR A 331 18.99 -14.38 17.04
C TYR A 331 17.56 -14.73 17.48
N ARG A 332 16.99 -13.92 18.36
CA ARG A 332 15.62 -14.07 18.87
C ARG A 332 14.92 -12.74 18.78
N THR A 333 13.64 -12.80 18.42
CA THR A 333 12.76 -11.63 18.41
C THR A 333 11.71 -11.76 19.49
N ARG A 334 11.38 -10.65 20.14
CA ARG A 334 10.27 -10.52 21.09
C ARG A 334 9.38 -9.36 20.68
N ILE A 335 8.07 -9.57 20.80
CA ILE A 335 7.05 -8.59 20.43
C ILE A 335 6.08 -8.42 21.59
N GLY A 336 5.91 -7.19 22.06
CA GLY A 336 5.05 -6.86 23.19
C GLY A 336 4.43 -5.48 23.08
N MET A 337 3.46 -5.19 23.95
CA MET A 337 2.84 -3.85 24.08
C MET A 337 3.52 -2.99 25.15
N GLU A 338 4.49 -3.55 25.85
CA GLU A 338 5.29 -2.85 26.86
C GLU A 338 6.77 -2.90 26.45
N PRO A 339 7.53 -1.83 26.69
CA PRO A 339 8.97 -1.89 26.54
C PRO A 339 9.55 -2.85 27.58
N SER A 340 10.54 -3.66 27.21
CA SER A 340 11.20 -4.52 28.21
C SER A 340 11.89 -3.65 29.25
N GLN A 341 11.49 -3.83 30.51
CA GLN A 341 12.16 -3.20 31.65
C GLN A 341 13.54 -3.84 31.93
N SER A 342 13.96 -4.82 31.15
CA SER A 342 15.02 -5.76 31.51
C SER A 342 16.25 -5.64 30.60
N ALA A 343 17.04 -4.57 30.77
CA ALA A 343 18.44 -4.57 30.30
C ALA A 343 19.24 -5.77 30.86
N ARG A 344 18.78 -6.36 31.98
CA ARG A 344 19.38 -7.55 32.61
C ARG A 344 19.22 -8.85 31.80
N GLY A 345 18.39 -8.87 30.76
CA GLY A 345 18.11 -10.07 29.98
C GLY A 345 18.84 -10.15 28.64
N GLY A 346 19.67 -9.17 28.27
CA GLY A 346 20.29 -9.10 26.94
C GLY A 346 19.32 -8.81 25.79
N TRP A 347 18.12 -8.30 26.11
CA TRP A 347 17.15 -7.84 25.11
C TRP A 347 17.40 -6.37 24.80
N GLU A 348 17.50 -6.05 23.51
CA GLU A 348 17.69 -4.70 23.01
C GLU A 348 16.45 -4.25 22.24
N ASP A 349 16.02 -3.01 22.49
CA ASP A 349 14.94 -2.38 21.73
C ASP A 349 15.39 -2.15 20.29
N HIS A 350 14.68 -2.75 19.33
CA HIS A 350 15.06 -2.68 17.92
C HIS A 350 14.23 -1.65 17.16
N THR A 351 12.90 -1.78 17.22
CA THR A 351 11.97 -0.84 16.58
C THR A 351 10.63 -0.85 17.31
N GLU A 352 9.80 0.13 17.02
CA GLU A 352 8.43 0.24 17.52
C GLU A 352 7.49 0.67 16.40
N PHE A 353 6.25 0.21 16.46
CA PHE A 353 5.23 0.60 15.49
C PHE A 353 3.84 0.61 16.11
N TYR A 354 2.91 1.28 15.44
CA TYR A 354 1.52 1.34 15.86
C TYR A 354 0.64 0.63 14.83
N ALA A 355 -0.17 -0.32 15.31
CA ALA A 355 -1.11 -1.09 14.50
C ALA A 355 -2.45 -1.24 15.24
N PHE A 356 -3.51 -1.62 14.53
CA PHE A 356 -4.82 -1.80 15.14
C PHE A 356 -4.88 -3.15 15.86
N ASP A 357 -5.61 -3.22 16.98
CA ASP A 357 -6.00 -4.49 17.61
C ASP A 357 -7.36 -5.00 17.10
N THR A 358 -8.03 -4.18 16.30
CA THR A 358 -9.35 -4.44 15.73
C THR A 358 -9.26 -4.40 14.20
N ALA A 359 -10.07 -5.24 13.55
CA ALA A 359 -10.17 -5.30 12.10
C ALA A 359 -10.53 -3.94 11.48
N MET A 360 -9.82 -3.53 10.44
CA MET A 360 -10.00 -2.25 9.75
C MET A 360 -10.04 -2.46 8.23
N PRO A 361 -10.79 -1.64 7.46
CA PRO A 361 -10.80 -1.76 6.02
C PRO A 361 -9.40 -1.59 5.44
N GLY A 362 -9.00 -2.53 4.57
CA GLY A 362 -7.70 -2.53 3.93
C GLY A 362 -6.56 -3.09 4.77
N THR A 363 -6.80 -3.53 6.01
CA THR A 363 -5.79 -4.25 6.81
C THR A 363 -5.88 -5.75 6.62
N SER A 364 -4.81 -6.44 7.00
CA SER A 364 -4.70 -7.89 7.11
C SER A 364 -4.55 -8.28 8.57
N LYS A 365 -5.09 -9.44 8.94
CA LYS A 365 -4.90 -10.00 10.27
C LYS A 365 -3.53 -10.67 10.36
N LEU A 366 -2.71 -10.24 11.30
CA LEU A 366 -1.39 -10.79 11.56
C LEU A 366 -1.36 -11.37 12.97
N PHE A 367 -1.00 -12.64 13.08
CA PHE A 367 -0.87 -13.33 14.36
C PHE A 367 0.54 -13.11 14.92
N VAL A 368 0.61 -12.57 16.13
CA VAL A 368 1.84 -12.60 16.93
C VAL A 368 1.85 -13.92 17.69
N GLN A 369 2.74 -14.80 17.27
CA GLN A 369 2.90 -16.12 17.84
C GLN A 369 4.16 -16.17 18.69
N TYR A 370 4.15 -17.00 19.71
CA TYR A 370 5.30 -17.22 20.58
C TYR A 370 5.54 -18.70 20.81
N THR A 371 6.80 -19.06 21.05
CA THR A 371 7.20 -20.37 21.58
C THR A 371 8.05 -20.14 22.83
N VAL A 372 7.86 -21.00 23.83
CA VAL A 372 8.70 -21.04 25.04
C VAL A 372 9.69 -22.20 25.00
N ARG A 373 9.53 -23.11 24.03
CA ARG A 373 10.41 -24.26 23.83
C ARG A 373 11.40 -23.91 22.72
N SER A 374 12.69 -24.04 23.03
CA SER A 374 13.70 -23.98 21.99
C SER A 374 13.61 -25.25 21.14
N THR A 375 13.63 -25.11 19.82
CA THR A 375 13.78 -26.22 18.87
C THR A 375 15.14 -26.90 18.96
N GLU A 376 16.15 -26.17 19.44
CA GLU A 376 17.56 -26.56 19.30
C GLU A 376 18.33 -26.61 20.62
N ALA A 377 17.89 -25.86 21.64
CA ALA A 377 18.61 -25.77 22.89
C ALA A 377 18.15 -26.82 23.90
N TYR A 378 19.12 -27.55 24.47
CA TYR A 378 18.99 -28.21 25.78
C TYR A 378 18.71 -27.21 26.94
N SER A 379 18.52 -25.91 26.65
CA SER A 379 18.16 -24.88 27.62
C SER A 379 16.64 -24.70 27.69
N LEU A 380 16.13 -24.62 28.92
CA LEU A 380 14.71 -24.76 29.25
C LEU A 380 13.79 -23.59 28.87
N SER A 381 14.28 -22.53 28.22
CA SER A 381 13.42 -21.41 27.80
C SER A 381 14.15 -20.46 26.85
N ALA A 382 13.89 -20.57 25.55
CA ALA A 382 14.20 -19.48 24.62
C ALA A 382 12.87 -18.91 24.14
N GLU A 383 12.34 -17.92 24.86
CA GLU A 383 11.14 -17.19 24.43
C GLU A 383 11.45 -16.55 23.06
N GLN A 384 10.64 -16.86 22.06
CA GLN A 384 10.79 -16.36 20.70
C GLN A 384 9.44 -16.07 20.09
N PHE A 385 9.40 -15.01 19.28
CA PHE A 385 8.19 -14.51 18.64
C PHE A 385 8.35 -14.51 17.13
N ARG A 386 7.20 -14.61 16.46
CA ARG A 386 7.08 -14.36 15.03
C ARG A 386 5.76 -13.65 14.73
N ILE A 387 5.74 -12.97 13.59
CA ILE A 387 4.50 -12.48 12.98
C ILE A 387 4.18 -13.40 11.81
N TYR A 388 2.96 -13.92 11.77
CA TYR A 388 2.54 -14.84 10.71
C TYR A 388 1.09 -14.60 10.29
N THR A 389 0.74 -15.01 9.07
CA THR A 389 -0.64 -14.88 8.52
C THR A 389 -1.52 -16.06 8.86
N ARG A 390 -0.93 -17.25 9.03
CA ARG A 390 -1.65 -18.51 9.29
C ARG A 390 -1.73 -18.81 10.78
N ASP A 391 -2.68 -19.66 11.13
CA ASP A 391 -2.80 -20.22 12.48
C ASP A 391 -1.50 -20.93 12.91
N PRO A 392 -1.20 -20.94 14.21
CA PRO A 392 0.04 -21.50 14.72
C PRO A 392 0.08 -23.02 14.50
N TRP A 393 1.28 -23.55 14.28
CA TRP A 393 1.52 -24.99 14.15
C TRP A 393 2.74 -25.41 14.96
N GLY A 394 2.82 -26.69 15.30
CA GLY A 394 3.93 -27.26 16.06
C GLY A 394 4.00 -26.69 17.48
N GLN A 395 5.12 -26.06 17.81
CA GLN A 395 5.40 -25.49 19.14
C GLN A 395 4.92 -24.04 19.32
N TRP A 396 4.38 -23.44 18.27
CA TRP A 396 3.93 -22.05 18.29
C TRP A 396 2.54 -21.96 18.91
N GLU A 397 2.32 -20.91 19.69
CA GLU A 397 1.03 -20.55 20.25
C GLU A 397 0.67 -19.12 19.84
N ASN A 398 -0.62 -18.86 19.64
CA ASN A 398 -1.11 -17.50 19.41
C ASN A 398 -1.04 -16.70 20.71
N LYS A 399 -0.33 -15.57 20.70
CA LYS A 399 -0.33 -14.63 21.82
C LYS A 399 -1.42 -13.59 21.68
N PHE A 400 -1.46 -12.92 20.53
CA PHE A 400 -2.48 -11.96 20.14
C PHE A 400 -2.48 -11.77 18.63
N ALA A 401 -3.48 -11.07 18.11
CA ALA A 401 -3.51 -10.63 16.73
C ALA A 401 -3.39 -9.10 16.66
N LEU A 402 -2.80 -8.60 15.58
CA LEU A 402 -2.81 -7.20 15.21
C LEU A 402 -3.27 -7.08 13.76
N TYR A 403 -3.68 -5.88 13.37
CA TYR A 403 -4.18 -5.58 12.05
C TYR A 403 -3.37 -4.44 11.44
N ALA A 404 -2.68 -4.75 10.34
CA ALA A 404 -1.79 -3.83 9.63
C ALA A 404 -2.06 -3.90 8.12
N PHE A 405 -1.68 -2.87 7.37
CA PHE A 405 -1.92 -2.84 5.93
C PHE A 405 -0.89 -3.71 5.21
N PRO A 406 -1.26 -4.69 4.38
CA PRO A 406 -0.29 -5.53 3.73
C PRO A 406 0.56 -4.73 2.73
N ALA A 407 1.84 -5.06 2.65
CA ALA A 407 2.66 -4.64 1.52
C ALA A 407 2.52 -5.67 0.40
N LYS A 408 2.22 -5.20 -0.82
CA LYS A 408 2.03 -6.06 -2.00
C LYS A 408 3.35 -6.44 -2.69
N GLU A 409 4.43 -5.76 -2.34
CA GLU A 409 5.74 -5.92 -2.97
C GLU A 409 6.83 -5.86 -1.90
N VAL A 410 7.97 -6.50 -2.18
CA VAL A 410 9.23 -6.38 -1.46
C VAL A 410 10.29 -5.96 -2.47
N LYS A 411 11.12 -4.99 -2.11
CA LYS A 411 12.21 -4.52 -2.95
C LYS A 411 13.50 -4.65 -2.16
N VAL A 412 14.54 -5.13 -2.81
CA VAL A 412 15.88 -5.28 -2.25
C VAL A 412 16.76 -4.15 -2.78
N TRP A 413 17.72 -3.71 -1.99
CA TRP A 413 18.74 -2.76 -2.44
C TRP A 413 19.66 -3.49 -3.40
N GLU A 414 19.62 -3.12 -4.69
CA GLU A 414 20.62 -3.56 -5.64
C GLU A 414 21.90 -2.77 -5.35
N ALA A 415 22.94 -3.47 -4.91
CA ALA A 415 24.25 -2.89 -4.78
C ALA A 415 24.70 -2.45 -6.18
N ASN A 416 24.55 -1.15 -6.49
CA ASN A 416 25.13 -0.60 -7.70
C ASN A 416 26.64 -0.78 -7.59
N ASP A 417 27.24 -1.57 -8.49
CA ASP A 417 28.69 -1.80 -8.55
C ASP A 417 29.51 -0.49 -8.52
N ASN A 418 28.91 0.61 -8.98
CA ASN A 418 29.50 1.95 -8.94
C ASN A 418 29.78 2.49 -7.52
N ASP A 419 29.02 2.08 -6.51
CA ASP A 419 29.27 2.51 -5.12
C ASP A 419 30.49 1.76 -4.51
N ALA A 420 30.79 0.55 -4.99
CA ALA A 420 31.94 -0.23 -4.55
C ALA A 420 33.29 0.38 -4.99
N GLU A 421 33.33 1.07 -6.13
CA GLU A 421 34.52 1.79 -6.58
C GLU A 421 34.78 3.07 -5.77
N SER A 422 33.76 3.72 -5.23
CA SER A 422 33.92 4.95 -4.44
C SER A 422 34.51 4.75 -3.04
N LYS A 423 34.52 3.49 -2.55
CA LYS A 423 35.04 3.10 -1.23
C LYS A 423 36.44 2.47 -1.29
N ARG A 424 37.03 2.28 -2.48
CA ARG A 424 38.42 1.86 -2.67
C ARG A 424 39.30 3.07 -2.97
#